data_AF-A0A5R2MZY4-F1
#
_entry.id   AF-A0A5R2MZY4-F1
#
_cell.length_a   1.000
_cell.length_b   1.000
_cell.length_c   1.000
_cell.angle_alpha   90.00
_cell.angle_beta   90.00
_cell.angle_gamma   90.00
#
_symmetry.space_group_name_H-M   'P 1'
#
loop_
_entity.id
_entity.type
_entity.pdbx_description
1 polymer ?
#
loop_
_entity_poly.entity_id
_entity_poly.type
_entity_poly.pdbx_seq_one_letter_code
_entity_poly.pdbx_strand_id
1 'polypeptide(L)'
;MTLLLSVLDLRVGFGRNPQANEVVRGVSFDVADGETLAIVGESGSGKSVTALSINRLVDFGGGRITGGSMKLKRADGTIFELATATEP
;
A
#
# COMPACT_ATOMS: atom_id res chain seq x y z
N MET A 1 2.35 -19.08 11.68
CA MET A 1 2.87 -17.79 11.18
C MET A 1 1.77 -16.77 11.32
N THR A 2 2.05 -15.63 11.93
CA THR A 2 1.05 -14.56 12.12
C THR A 2 1.34 -13.46 11.11
N LEU A 3 0.33 -13.05 10.34
CA LEU A 3 0.49 -11.95 9.38
C LEU A 3 0.64 -10.62 10.13
N LEU A 4 1.66 -9.86 9.78
CA LEU A 4 1.89 -8.49 10.26
C LEU A 4 1.23 -7.49 9.32
N LEU A 5 1.42 -7.65 8.01
CA LEU A 5 0.84 -6.81 6.97
C LEU A 5 0.18 -7.68 5.91
N SER A 6 -1.02 -7.31 5.47
CA SER A 6 -1.68 -7.90 4.31
C SER A 6 -2.11 -6.81 3.36
N VAL A 7 -1.65 -6.86 2.12
CA VAL A 7 -1.99 -5.95 1.03
C VAL A 7 -2.78 -6.73 -0.01
N LEU A 8 -3.97 -6.27 -0.34
CA LEU A 8 -4.86 -6.93 -1.30
C LEU A 8 -5.37 -5.93 -2.33
N ASP A 9 -5.17 -6.25 -3.60
CA ASP A 9 -5.58 -5.45 -4.77
C ASP A 9 -5.25 -3.96 -4.64
N LEU A 10 -4.05 -3.64 -4.13
CA LEU A 10 -3.62 -2.25 -3.98
C LEU A 10 -3.55 -1.58 -5.35
N ARG A 11 -4.31 -0.50 -5.48
CA ARG A 11 -4.37 0.33 -6.68
C ARG A 11 -4.09 1.77 -6.33
N VAL A 12 -3.23 2.40 -7.12
CA VAL A 12 -2.76 3.76 -6.85
C VAL A 12 -2.57 4.49 -8.18
N GLY A 13 -3.13 5.70 -8.28
CA GLY A 13 -2.97 6.54 -9.46
C GLY A 13 -2.77 8.01 -9.14
N PHE A 14 -2.50 8.81 -10.17
CA PHE A 14 -2.07 10.20 -10.03
C PHE A 14 -2.86 11.16 -10.93
N GLY A 15 -2.83 12.46 -10.57
CA GLY A 15 -3.40 13.54 -11.37
C GLY A 15 -4.91 13.69 -11.23
N ARG A 16 -5.55 14.32 -12.24
CA ARG A 16 -6.99 14.69 -12.18
C ARG A 16 -7.93 13.49 -12.25
N ASN A 17 -7.49 12.38 -12.87
CA ASN A 17 -8.23 11.13 -12.91
C ASN A 17 -7.32 9.97 -12.47
N PRO A 18 -7.14 9.77 -11.15
CA PRO A 18 -6.27 8.73 -10.62
C PRO A 18 -6.65 7.32 -11.09
N GLN A 19 -7.95 7.02 -11.25
CA GLN A 19 -8.42 5.71 -11.69
C GLN A 19 -8.03 5.40 -13.14
N ALA A 20 -7.98 6.41 -14.01
CA ALA A 20 -7.48 6.26 -15.38
C ALA A 20 -5.95 6.20 -15.46
N ASN A 21 -5.25 6.79 -14.47
CA ASN A 21 -3.80 6.95 -14.45
C ASN A 21 -3.14 6.13 -13.33
N GLU A 22 -3.52 4.86 -13.21
CA GLU A 22 -2.93 3.94 -12.22
C GLU A 22 -1.46 3.65 -12.52
N VAL A 23 -0.62 3.78 -11.51
CA VAL A 23 0.79 3.37 -11.50
C VAL A 23 0.97 2.02 -10.79
N VAL A 24 0.16 1.77 -9.76
CA VAL A 24 0.05 0.46 -9.09
C VAL A 24 -1.31 -0.13 -9.47
N ARG A 25 -1.32 -1.36 -10.00
CA ARG A 25 -2.49 -1.97 -10.67
C ARG A 25 -2.85 -3.32 -10.07
N GLY A 26 -3.31 -3.32 -8.82
CA GLY A 26 -3.80 -4.53 -8.16
C GLY A 26 -2.70 -5.40 -7.57
N VAL A 27 -1.77 -4.79 -6.85
CA VAL A 27 -0.69 -5.53 -6.16
C VAL A 27 -1.24 -6.19 -4.90
N SER A 28 -0.92 -7.48 -4.70
CA SER A 28 -1.28 -8.22 -3.49
C SER A 28 -0.08 -8.99 -2.95
N PHE A 29 0.15 -8.90 -1.64
CA PHE A 29 1.17 -9.67 -0.93
C PHE A 29 0.91 -9.62 0.58
N ASP A 30 1.48 -10.58 1.29
CA ASP A 30 1.48 -10.63 2.74
C ASP A 30 2.91 -10.53 3.27
N VAL A 31 3.05 -10.05 4.50
CA VAL A 31 4.30 -10.04 5.26
C VAL A 31 4.01 -10.61 6.64
N ALA A 32 4.65 -11.71 6.99
CA ALA A 32 4.58 -12.32 8.31
C ALA A 32 5.44 -11.55 9.33
N ASP A 33 5.17 -11.77 10.62
CA ASP A 33 6.02 -11.25 11.69
C ASP A 33 7.47 -11.76 11.55
N GLY A 34 8.43 -10.85 11.61
CA GLY A 34 9.86 -11.11 11.39
C GLY A 34 10.28 -11.35 9.93
N GLU A 35 9.35 -11.29 8.97
CA GLU A 35 9.67 -11.47 7.55
C GLU A 35 10.25 -10.20 6.93
N THR A 36 11.25 -10.38 6.05
CA THR A 36 11.74 -9.30 5.19
C THR A 36 11.28 -9.55 3.75
N LEU A 37 10.42 -8.66 3.24
CA LEU A 37 9.99 -8.67 1.85
C LEU A 37 10.69 -7.55 1.06
N ALA A 38 11.25 -7.89 -0.10
CA ALA A 38 11.87 -6.92 -1.02
C ALA A 38 11.02 -6.74 -2.29
N ILE A 39 10.78 -5.48 -2.68
CA ILE A 39 10.11 -5.12 -3.93
C ILE A 39 11.17 -4.68 -4.95
N VAL A 40 11.33 -5.43 -6.04
CA VAL A 40 12.35 -5.19 -7.08
C VAL A 40 11.71 -5.02 -8.46
N GLY A 41 12.43 -4.39 -9.39
CA GLY A 41 11.94 -4.08 -10.74
C GLY A 41 12.53 -2.79 -11.32
N GLU A 42 12.23 -2.50 -12.58
CA GLU A 42 12.77 -1.34 -13.33
C GLU A 42 12.26 0.02 -12.84
N SER A 43 12.94 1.10 -13.22
CA SER A 43 12.47 2.46 -12.91
C SER A 43 11.05 2.68 -13.46
N GLY A 44 10.17 3.28 -12.65
CA GLY A 44 8.76 3.51 -13.04
C GLY A 44 7.81 2.33 -12.82
N SER A 45 8.27 1.15 -12.39
CA SER A 45 7.40 -0.03 -12.18
C SER A 45 6.45 0.04 -10.97
N GLY A 46 6.42 1.16 -10.24
CA GLY A 46 5.54 1.36 -9.09
C GLY A 46 6.10 0.96 -7.71
N LYS A 47 7.35 0.50 -7.61
CA LYS A 47 7.97 0.06 -6.32
C LYS A 47 7.85 1.11 -5.20
N SER A 48 8.35 2.32 -5.46
CA SER A 48 8.32 3.41 -4.47
C SER A 48 6.89 3.83 -4.17
N VAL A 49 5.98 3.78 -5.15
CA VAL A 49 4.56 4.11 -4.96
C VAL A 49 3.89 3.09 -4.04
N THR A 50 4.14 1.79 -4.24
CA THR A 50 3.68 0.73 -3.33
C THR A 50 4.20 0.95 -1.91
N ALA A 51 5.50 1.19 -1.74
CA ALA A 51 6.10 1.42 -0.42
C ALA A 51 5.54 2.68 0.28
N LEU A 52 5.39 3.79 -0.45
CA LEU A 52 4.80 5.02 0.07
C LEU A 52 3.32 4.85 0.44
N SER A 53 2.58 4.01 -0.29
CA SER A 53 1.15 3.76 -0.02
C SER A 53 0.94 3.06 1.32
N ILE A 54 1.77 2.05 1.62
CA ILE A 54 1.74 1.35 2.92
C ILE A 54 2.03 2.32 4.06
N ASN A 55 2.99 3.24 3.87
CA ASN A 55 3.35 4.26 4.84
C ASN A 55 2.38 5.45 4.88
N ARG A 56 1.32 5.46 4.07
CA ARG A 56 0.36 6.58 3.94
C ARG A 56 1.00 7.91 3.52
N LEU A 57 2.14 7.85 2.84
CA LEU A 57 2.86 9.02 2.34
C LEU A 57 2.53 9.35 0.87
N VAL A 58 1.85 8.45 0.17
CA VAL A 58 1.59 8.59 -1.28
C VAL A 58 0.70 9.80 -1.61
N ASP A 59 -0.19 10.18 -0.69
CA ASP A 59 -1.11 11.29 -0.85
C ASP A 59 -0.37 12.64 -0.88
N PHE A 60 0.73 12.77 -0.12
CA PHE A 60 1.61 13.95 -0.14
C PHE A 60 2.39 14.10 -1.45
N GLY A 61 2.61 12.99 -2.15
CA GLY A 61 3.23 12.97 -3.48
C GLY A 61 2.25 13.23 -4.63
N GLY A 62 0.99 13.57 -4.34
CA GLY A 62 -0.06 13.77 -5.34
C GLY A 62 -0.64 12.47 -5.91
N GLY A 63 -0.31 11.33 -5.32
CA GLY A 63 -0.97 10.06 -5.61
C GLY A 63 -2.26 9.92 -4.83
N ARG A 64 -3.09 8.96 -5.22
CA ARG A 64 -4.25 8.52 -4.45
C ARG A 64 -4.38 7.01 -4.53
N ILE A 65 -4.68 6.39 -3.39
CA ILE A 65 -5.12 5.00 -3.35
C ILE A 65 -6.53 4.95 -3.94
N THR A 66 -6.70 4.22 -5.04
CA THR A 66 -7.94 4.12 -5.81
C THR A 66 -8.72 2.84 -5.53
N GLY A 67 -8.11 1.87 -4.85
CA GLY A 67 -8.72 0.59 -4.50
C GLY A 67 -7.80 -0.30 -3.68
N GLY A 68 -8.39 -1.40 -3.18
CA GLY A 68 -7.72 -2.40 -2.36
C GLY A 68 -7.83 -2.16 -0.85
N SER A 69 -7.18 -3.03 -0.08
CA SER A 69 -7.09 -2.96 1.38
C SER A 69 -5.67 -3.23 1.86
N MET A 70 -5.27 -2.62 2.96
CA MET A 70 -3.97 -2.75 3.58
C MET A 70 -4.16 -2.91 5.09
N LYS A 71 -4.13 -4.16 5.57
CA LYS A 71 -4.38 -4.49 6.97
C LYS A 71 -3.06 -4.65 7.72
N LEU A 72 -2.84 -3.80 8.72
CA LEU A 72 -1.69 -3.87 9.62
C LEU A 72 -2.12 -4.41 10.99
N LYS A 73 -1.46 -5.46 11.46
CA LYS A 73 -1.57 -5.91 12.84
C LYS A 73 -0.71 -5.02 13.74
N ARG A 74 -1.33 -4.37 14.72
CA ARG A 74 -0.66 -3.54 15.73
C ARG A 74 -0.12 -4.39 16.88
N ALA A 75 0.75 -3.79 17.70
CA ALA A 75 1.37 -4.44 18.85
C ALA A 75 0.34 -4.90 19.91
N ASP A 76 -0.79 -4.20 20.02
CA ASP A 76 -1.92 -4.57 20.89
C ASP A 76 -2.80 -5.71 20.31
N GLY A 77 -2.43 -6.24 19.15
CA GLY A 77 -3.15 -7.31 18.45
C GLY A 77 -4.32 -6.83 17.58
N THR A 78 -4.67 -5.54 17.61
CA THR A 78 -5.74 -4.99 16.76
C THR A 78 -5.31 -4.94 15.29
N ILE A 79 -6.29 -5.02 14.40
CA ILE A 79 -6.07 -4.82 12.96
C ILE A 79 -6.49 -3.41 12.58
N PHE A 80 -5.59 -2.70 11.92
CA PHE A 80 -5.80 -1.35 11.43
C PHE A 80 -5.82 -1.33 9.90
N GLU A 81 -6.88 -0.79 9.32
CA GLU A 81 -7.00 -0.61 7.87
C GLU A 81 -6.29 0.69 7.46
N LEU A 82 -5.12 0.54 6.85
CA LEU A 82 -4.30 1.66 6.40
C LEU A 82 -4.95 2.39 5.23
N ALA A 83 -5.64 1.72 4.30
CA ALA A 83 -6.15 2.36 3.09
C ALA A 83 -7.14 3.51 3.40
N THR A 84 -7.84 3.43 4.53
CA THR A 84 -8.80 4.43 4.99
C THR A 84 -8.27 5.28 6.15
N ALA A 85 -7.01 5.12 6.54
CA ALA A 85 -6.43 5.87 7.64
C ALA A 85 -6.33 7.35 7.28
N THR A 86 -7.07 8.19 8.01
CA THR A 86 -6.89 9.63 8.00
C THR A 86 -5.74 10.00 8.94
N GLU A 87 -5.09 11.13 8.68
CA GLU A 87 -4.28 11.78 9.71
C GLU A 87 -5.13 12.00 10.97
N PRO A 88 -4.57 11.83 12.18
CA PRO A 88 -5.23 12.25 13.41
C PRO A 88 -5.42 13.77 13.46
#